data_AF-A0A425W8X9-F1
#
_entry.id   AF-A0A425W8X9-F1
#
_cell.length_a   1.000
_cell.length_b   1.000
_cell.length_c   1.000
_cell.angle_alpha   90.00
_cell.angle_beta   90.00
_cell.angle_gamma   90.00
#
_symmetry.space_group_name_H-M   'P 1'
#
loop_
_entity.id
_entity.type
_entity.pdbx_description
1 polymer ?
#
loop_
_entity_poly.entity_id
_entity_poly.type
_entity_poly.pdbx_seq_one_letter_code
_entity_poly.pdbx_strand_id
1 'polypeptide(L)'
;MIYDGLEARGLYRGLSKGLDVLIDWLDEHDVKELPLGKTEILGTKVFANVMNAKTRRFEDARFETHRKYMDVQVDLEGFERFMTTPGETV
;
A
#
# COMPACT_ATOMS: atom_id res chain seq x y z
N MET A 1 -2.20 2.51 11.63
CA MET A 1 -0.98 2.29 10.83
C MET A 1 -0.37 0.98 11.28
N ILE A 2 0.00 0.12 10.33
CA ILE A 2 0.80 -1.08 10.56
C ILE A 2 2.07 -0.89 9.73
N TYR A 3 3.25 -1.15 10.31
CA TYR A 3 4.53 -1.08 9.61
C TYR A 3 5.28 -2.38 9.85
N ASP A 4 5.58 -3.10 8.77
CA ASP A 4 6.20 -4.42 8.81
C ASP A 4 6.79 -4.77 7.43
N GLY A 5 7.48 -5.90 7.32
CA GLY A 5 7.92 -6.47 6.05
C GLY A 5 6.79 -7.20 5.30
N LEU A 6 6.86 -7.22 3.98
CA LEU A 6 5.87 -7.91 3.12
C LEU A 6 5.79 -9.43 3.41
N GLU A 7 6.84 -10.03 3.95
CA GLU A 7 6.84 -11.44 4.36
C GLU A 7 5.94 -11.73 5.56
N ALA A 8 5.65 -10.71 6.38
CA ALA A 8 4.74 -10.84 7.52
C ALA A 8 3.26 -10.76 7.09
N ARG A 9 2.95 -10.57 5.80
CA ARG A 9 1.58 -10.37 5.27
C ARG A 9 0.56 -11.40 5.79
N GLY A 10 0.98 -12.65 5.96
CA GLY A 10 0.12 -13.73 6.47
C GLY A 10 -0.44 -13.48 7.87
N LEU A 11 0.25 -12.71 8.72
CA LEU A 11 -0.22 -12.34 10.07
C LEU A 11 -1.43 -11.40 10.04
N TYR A 12 -1.66 -10.72 8.92
CA TYR A 12 -2.68 -9.69 8.77
C TYR A 12 -3.95 -10.19 8.09
N ARG A 13 -4.04 -11.50 7.80
CA ARG A 13 -5.27 -12.13 7.30
C ARG A 13 -6.42 -11.96 8.31
N GLY A 14 -7.62 -11.71 7.79
CA GLY A 14 -8.84 -11.51 8.57
C GLY A 14 -9.06 -10.09 9.08
N LEU A 15 -8.11 -9.16 8.92
CA LEU A 15 -8.32 -7.75 9.28
C LEU A 15 -9.37 -7.07 8.38
N SER A 16 -9.37 -7.40 7.09
CA SER A 16 -10.42 -6.98 6.16
C SER A 16 -10.46 -7.88 4.93
N LYS A 17 -11.65 -8.03 4.35
CA LYS A 17 -11.83 -8.80 3.11
C LYS A 17 -11.00 -8.28 1.94
N GLY A 18 -10.79 -6.96 1.85
CA GLY A 18 -9.97 -6.37 0.79
C GLY A 18 -8.49 -6.69 0.95
N LEU A 19 -8.00 -6.71 2.19
CA LEU A 19 -6.63 -7.11 2.47
C LEU A 19 -6.41 -8.61 2.22
N ASP A 20 -7.36 -9.47 2.58
CA ASP A 20 -7.27 -10.91 2.29
C ASP A 20 -7.13 -11.17 0.79
N VAL A 21 -7.93 -10.49 -0.04
CA VAL A 21 -7.82 -10.54 -1.51
C VAL A 21 -6.45 -10.09 -2.00
N LEU A 22 -5.90 -9.01 -1.44
CA LEU A 22 -4.56 -8.54 -1.79
C LEU A 22 -3.49 -9.57 -1.39
N ILE A 23 -3.58 -10.18 -0.20
CA ILE A 23 -2.62 -11.18 0.28
C ILE A 23 -2.66 -12.41 -0.64
N ASP A 24 -3.86 -12.93 -0.96
CA ASP A 24 -4.01 -14.05 -1.91
C ASP A 24 -3.36 -13.72 -3.26
N TRP A 25 -3.62 -12.52 -3.77
CA TRP A 25 -3.03 -12.07 -5.04
C TRP A 25 -1.50 -11.99 -4.97
N LEU A 26 -0.93 -11.46 -3.87
CA LEU A 26 0.51 -11.36 -3.65
C LEU A 26 1.20 -12.73 -3.49
N ASP A 27 0.49 -13.74 -2.99
CA ASP A 27 1.02 -15.11 -2.88
C ASP A 27 1.20 -15.78 -4.26
N GLU A 28 0.54 -15.27 -5.29
CA GLU A 28 0.55 -15.80 -6.67
C GLU A 28 1.34 -14.93 -7.67
N HIS A 29 1.75 -13.71 -7.29
CA HIS A 29 2.35 -12.73 -8.21
C HIS A 29 3.61 -12.09 -7.62
N ASP A 30 4.67 -11.94 -8.45
CA ASP A 30 5.84 -11.16 -8.07
C ASP A 30 5.56 -9.66 -8.27
N VAL A 31 5.59 -8.91 -7.16
CA VAL A 31 5.39 -7.45 -7.16
C VAL A 31 6.42 -6.69 -8.01
N LYS A 32 7.60 -7.27 -8.25
CA LYS A 32 8.65 -6.67 -9.10
C LYS A 32 8.32 -6.72 -10.59
N GLU A 33 7.40 -7.59 -10.99
CA GLU A 33 6.98 -7.74 -12.39
C GLU A 33 5.75 -6.88 -12.74
N LEU A 34 5.19 -6.16 -11.75
CA LEU A 34 4.04 -5.32 -11.99
C LEU A 34 4.35 -4.16 -12.96
N PRO A 35 3.49 -3.93 -13.97
CA PRO A 35 3.68 -2.82 -14.88
C PRO A 35 3.42 -1.48 -14.19
N LEU A 36 4.08 -0.42 -14.66
CA LEU A 36 3.77 0.95 -14.26
C LEU A 36 2.31 1.28 -14.51
N GLY A 37 1.71 2.01 -13.57
CA GLY A 37 0.30 2.38 -13.60
C GLY A 37 -0.57 1.44 -12.77
N LYS A 38 -1.85 1.37 -13.15
CA LYS A 38 -2.88 0.66 -12.39
C LYS A 38 -3.02 -0.78 -12.86
N THR A 39 -2.94 -1.73 -11.93
CA THR A 39 -3.31 -3.13 -12.10
C THR A 39 -4.54 -3.42 -11.24
N GLU A 40 -5.64 -3.84 -11.86
CA GLU A 40 -6.86 -4.22 -11.13
C GLU A 40 -6.74 -5.66 -10.61
N ILE A 41 -6.95 -5.83 -9.30
CA ILE A 41 -6.88 -7.14 -8.62
C ILE A 41 -8.31 -7.67 -8.44
N LEU A 42 -9.21 -6.81 -7.94
CA LEU A 42 -10.64 -7.10 -7.79
C LEU A 42 -11.45 -5.91 -8.28
N GLY A 43 -11.50 -5.75 -9.60
CA GLY A 43 -12.11 -4.60 -10.27
C GLY A 43 -11.60 -3.28 -9.67
N THR A 44 -12.52 -2.44 -9.22
CA THR A 44 -12.19 -1.15 -8.59
C THR A 44 -12.06 -1.19 -7.07
N LYS A 45 -12.26 -2.37 -6.44
CA LYS A 45 -12.24 -2.51 -4.97
C LYS A 45 -10.84 -2.73 -4.42
N VAL A 46 -10.02 -3.49 -5.14
CA VAL A 46 -8.63 -3.79 -4.82
C VAL A 46 -7.83 -3.61 -6.10
N PHE A 47 -6.83 -2.74 -6.08
CA PHE A 47 -5.95 -2.48 -7.22
C PHE A 47 -4.59 -2.03 -6.70
N ALA A 48 -3.54 -2.33 -7.46
CA ALA A 48 -2.19 -1.86 -7.21
C ALA A 48 -1.86 -0.72 -8.17
N ASN A 49 -1.25 0.34 -7.66
CA ASN A 49 -0.70 1.42 -8.49
C ASN A 49 0.82 1.40 -8.35
N VAL A 50 1.53 0.99 -9.41
CA VAL A 50 3.00 1.01 -9.43
C VAL A 50 3.47 2.29 -10.09
N MET A 51 4.42 2.97 -9.46
CA MET A 51 4.95 4.25 -9.94
C MET A 51 6.43 4.42 -9.59
N ASN A 52 7.14 5.15 -10.44
CA ASN A 52 8.48 5.63 -10.12
C ASN A 52 8.36 6.91 -9.29
N ALA A 53 8.32 6.76 -7.98
CA ALA A 53 8.21 7.89 -7.05
C ALA A 53 9.58 8.55 -6.83
N LYS A 54 9.59 9.89 -6.78
CA LYS A 54 10.72 10.66 -6.26
C LYS A 54 10.37 11.13 -4.86
N THR A 55 11.16 10.71 -3.87
CA THR A 55 10.97 11.11 -2.48
C THR A 55 11.00 12.62 -2.33
N ARG A 56 10.15 13.15 -1.45
CA ARG A 56 10.06 14.59 -1.16
C ARG A 56 10.83 14.93 0.11
N ARG A 57 11.29 16.18 0.22
CA ARG A 57 11.78 16.71 1.50
C ARG A 57 10.60 16.93 2.43
N PHE A 58 10.84 16.90 3.73
CA PHE A 58 9.79 17.05 4.74
C PHE A 58 8.99 18.35 4.58
N GLU A 59 9.65 19.46 4.26
CA GLU A 59 9.00 20.77 4.01
C GLU A 59 8.09 20.81 2.78
N ASP A 60 8.31 19.90 1.83
CA ASP A 60 7.59 19.81 0.57
C ASP A 60 6.46 18.75 0.62
N ALA A 61 6.40 17.97 1.70
CA ALA A 61 5.42 16.90 1.90
C ALA A 61 4.20 17.40 2.70
N ARG A 62 3.00 16.91 2.34
CA ARG A 62 1.74 17.21 3.04
C ARG A 62 1.13 15.91 3.53
N PHE A 63 0.57 15.93 4.73
CA PHE A 63 -0.23 14.81 5.22
C PHE A 63 -1.51 14.66 4.38
N GLU A 64 -1.87 13.41 4.12
CA GLU A 64 -3.12 13.03 3.47
C GLU A 64 -3.83 11.93 4.25
N THR A 65 -5.12 11.74 3.98
CA THR A 65 -5.94 10.70 4.61
C THR A 65 -7.06 10.27 3.68
N HIS A 66 -7.52 9.03 3.84
CA HIS A 66 -8.53 8.42 2.99
C HIS A 66 -9.69 7.87 3.83
N ARG A 67 -10.92 8.05 3.32
CA ARG A 67 -12.13 7.46 3.91
C ARG A 67 -12.66 6.24 3.17
N LYS A 68 -12.32 6.11 1.88
CA LYS A 68 -12.89 5.08 1.00
C LYS A 68 -11.99 3.86 0.84
N TYR A 69 -10.67 4.07 0.84
CA TYR A 69 -9.67 3.03 0.66
C TYR A 69 -8.70 3.05 1.83
N MET A 70 -8.14 1.88 2.11
CA MET A 70 -6.96 1.73 2.95
C MET A 70 -5.76 1.57 2.05
N ASP A 71 -4.65 2.17 2.47
CA ASP A 71 -3.41 2.11 1.73
C ASP A 71 -2.53 0.97 2.24
N VAL A 72 -1.99 0.20 1.31
CA VAL A 72 -0.88 -0.74 1.53
C VAL A 72 0.25 -0.25 0.64
N GLN A 73 1.24 0.42 1.23
CA GLN A 73 2.36 1.03 0.52
C GLN A 73 3.62 0.20 0.74
N VAL A 74 4.32 -0.11 -0.35
CA VAL A 74 5.51 -0.98 -0.36
C VAL A 74 6.55 -0.36 -1.28
N ASP A 75 7.76 -0.14 -0.76
CA ASP A 75 8.92 0.22 -1.58
C ASP A 75 9.42 -1.03 -2.31
N LEU A 76 9.31 -1.07 -3.64
CA LEU A 76 9.83 -2.17 -4.45
C LEU A 76 11.35 -2.08 -4.64
N GLU A 77 11.86 -0.85 -4.72
CA GLU A 77 13.27 -0.51 -4.80
C GLU A 77 13.53 0.78 -4.02
N GLY A 78 14.69 0.85 -3.35
CA GLY A 78 15.05 2.00 -2.52
C GLY A 78 14.29 2.03 -1.20
N PHE A 79 14.15 3.23 -0.64
CA PHE A 79 13.53 3.45 0.66
C PHE A 79 12.87 4.83 0.70
N GLU A 80 11.63 4.90 1.17
CA GLU A 80 10.93 6.13 1.46
C GLU A 80 10.65 6.26 2.97
N ARG A 81 10.81 7.46 3.50
CA ARG A 81 10.45 7.76 4.88
C ARG A 81 9.01 8.26 4.93
N PHE A 82 8.15 7.49 5.60
CA PHE A 82 6.78 7.88 5.90
C PHE A 82 6.70 8.53 7.29
N MET A 83 6.02 9.68 7.34
CA MET A 83 5.61 10.31 8.60
C MET A 83 4.11 10.10 8.76
N THR A 84 3.69 9.62 9.93
CA THR A 84 2.27 9.37 10.21
C THR A 84 1.87 10.01 11.53
N THR A 85 0.64 10.48 11.60
CA THR A 85 -0.01 10.93 12.83
C THR A 85 -1.46 10.42 12.81
N PRO A 86 -2.11 10.19 13.96
CA PRO A 86 -3.55 10.00 13.98
C PRO A 86 -4.25 11.16 13.24
N GLY A 87 -5.14 10.81 12.31
CA GLY A 87 -6.01 11.78 11.65
C GLY A 87 -7.17 12.19 12.56
N GLU A 88 -7.93 13.18 12.12
CA GLU A 88 -9.13 13.65 12.82
C GLU A 88 -10.13 12.49 12.99
N THR A 89 -10.44 12.15 14.23
CA THR A 89 -11.55 11.25 14.59
C THR A 89 -12.84 12.05 14.51
N VAL A 90 -13.46 12.04 13.34
CA VAL A 90 -14.86 12.46 13.17
C VAL A 90 -15.80 11.50 13.89
#